data_AF-A0A9D2YA01-F1
#
_entry.id   AF-A0A9D2YA01-F1
#
_cell.length_a   1.000
_cell.length_b   1.000
_cell.length_c   1.000
_cell.angle_alpha   90.00
_cell.angle_beta   90.00
_cell.angle_gamma   90.00
#
_symmetry.space_group_name_H-M   'P 1'
#
loop_
_entity.id
_entity.type
_entity.pdbx_description
1 polymer ?
#
loop_
_entity_poly.entity_id
_entity_poly.type
_entity_poly.pdbx_seq_one_letter_code
_entity_poly.pdbx_strand_id
1 'polypeptide(L)'
;MELEDAKQLVRDAIAAGIFCDLGSGSNVDLCIITDAGVQFLRGYDKPTTKGKREGRYRYEPGTTAILTKTETPLSLDVVDEFVQMMDAE
;
A
#
# COMPACT_ATOMS: atom_id res chain seq x y z
N MET A 1 -28.56 -17.57 -0.62
CA MET A 1 -27.10 -17.58 -0.44
C MET A 1 -26.81 -16.77 0.79
N GLU A 2 -26.00 -17.30 1.68
CA GLU A 2 -25.54 -16.55 2.85
C GLU A 2 -24.47 -15.53 2.45
N LEU A 3 -24.25 -14.53 3.30
CA LEU A 3 -23.30 -13.45 3.03
C LEU A 3 -21.87 -13.96 2.79
N GLU A 4 -21.45 -15.01 3.49
CA GLU A 4 -20.13 -15.59 3.33
C GLU A 4 -19.99 -16.36 2.00
N ASP A 5 -21.03 -17.09 1.59
CA ASP A 5 -21.08 -17.75 0.28
C ASP A 5 -21.03 -16.73 -0.85
N ALA A 6 -21.68 -15.57 -0.67
CA ALA A 6 -21.67 -14.48 -1.65
C ALA A 6 -20.28 -13.85 -1.79
N LYS A 7 -19.56 -13.62 -0.68
CA LYS A 7 -18.16 -13.14 -0.74
C LYS A 7 -17.29 -14.12 -1.50
N GLN A 8 -17.42 -15.41 -1.20
CA GLN A 8 -16.61 -16.45 -1.82
C GLN A 8 -16.90 -16.55 -3.32
N LEU A 9 -18.17 -16.53 -3.73
CA LEU A 9 -18.58 -16.52 -5.13
C LEU A 9 -17.99 -15.34 -5.90
N VAL A 10 -18.11 -14.12 -5.36
CA VAL A 10 -17.58 -12.91 -6.02
C VAL A 10 -16.06 -12.94 -6.08
N ARG A 11 -15.40 -13.39 -5.01
CA ARG A 11 -13.95 -13.57 -5.00
C ARG A 11 -13.50 -14.51 -6.11
N ASP A 12 -14.15 -15.67 -6.26
CA ASP A 12 -13.77 -16.67 -7.25
C ASP A 12 -13.99 -16.16 -8.69
N ALA A 13 -15.07 -15.41 -8.91
CA ALA A 13 -15.32 -14.79 -10.21
C ALA A 13 -14.24 -13.75 -10.59
N ILE A 14 -13.83 -12.90 -9.64
CA ILE A 14 -12.76 -11.92 -9.86
C ILE A 14 -11.41 -12.63 -10.06
N ALA A 15 -11.11 -13.66 -9.26
CA ALA A 15 -9.89 -14.45 -9.40
C ALA A 15 -9.82 -15.13 -10.77
N ALA A 16 -10.94 -15.66 -11.28
CA ALA A 16 -11.01 -16.21 -12.63
C ALA A 16 -10.67 -15.14 -13.70
N GLY A 17 -11.17 -13.91 -13.54
CA GLY A 17 -10.79 -12.78 -14.41
C GLY A 17 -9.30 -12.47 -14.35
N ILE A 18 -8.72 -12.40 -13.15
CA ILE A 18 -7.28 -12.17 -12.92
C ILE A 18 -6.42 -13.23 -13.64
N PHE A 19 -6.83 -14.51 -13.63
CA PHE A 19 -6.05 -15.57 -14.26
C PHE A 19 -6.32 -15.75 -15.76
N CYS A 20 -7.36 -15.13 -16.30
CA CYS A 20 -7.77 -15.30 -17.70
C CYS A 20 -7.65 -14.03 -18.57
N ASP A 21 -7.36 -12.87 -17.98
CA ASP A 21 -7.19 -11.60 -18.70
C ASP A 21 -5.88 -10.89 -18.29
N LEU A 22 -5.12 -10.41 -19.28
CA LEU A 22 -3.85 -9.70 -19.06
C LEU A 22 -4.05 -8.27 -18.54
N GLY A 23 -5.22 -7.66 -18.80
CA GLY A 23 -5.59 -6.36 -18.26
C GLY A 23 -6.01 -6.40 -16.79
N SER A 24 -6.25 -7.60 -16.26
CA SER A 24 -6.74 -7.85 -14.91
C SER A 24 -5.62 -8.45 -14.05
N GLY A 25 -5.50 -8.00 -12.80
CA GLY A 25 -4.46 -8.47 -11.89
C GLY A 25 -4.46 -7.76 -10.55
N SER A 26 -3.48 -8.07 -9.70
CA SER A 26 -3.34 -7.57 -8.32
C SER A 26 -4.26 -8.28 -7.31
N ASN A 27 -4.78 -7.56 -6.31
CA ASN A 27 -5.56 -8.12 -5.20
C ASN A 27 -7.06 -8.06 -5.52
N VAL A 28 -7.84 -8.85 -4.78
CA VAL A 28 -9.31 -8.77 -4.79
C VAL A 28 -9.76 -7.87 -3.65
N ASP A 29 -10.58 -6.87 -3.99
CA ASP A 29 -11.25 -5.98 -3.04
C ASP A 29 -12.75 -6.30 -3.03
N LEU A 30 -13.39 -6.32 -1.85
CA LEU A 30 -14.82 -6.55 -1.71
C LEU A 30 -15.51 -5.34 -1.06
N CYS A 31 -16.65 -4.93 -1.61
CA CYS A 31 -17.53 -3.94 -1.01
C CYS A 31 -18.86 -4.63 -0.66
N ILE A 32 -19.19 -4.67 0.62
CA ILE A 32 -20.39 -5.32 1.14
C ILE A 32 -21.37 -4.22 1.53
N ILE A 33 -22.56 -4.26 0.96
CA ILE A 33 -23.62 -3.28 1.21
C ILE A 33 -24.81 -4.05 1.79
N THR A 34 -25.17 -3.74 3.03
CA THR A 34 -26.36 -4.27 3.72
C THR A 34 -27.26 -3.13 4.18
N ASP A 35 -28.42 -3.46 4.74
CA ASP A 35 -29.30 -2.50 5.41
C ASP A 35 -28.63 -1.77 6.59
N ALA A 36 -27.74 -2.46 7.32
CA ALA A 36 -26.98 -1.90 8.42
C ALA A 36 -25.87 -0.93 7.98
N GLY A 37 -25.45 -0.96 6.71
CA GLY A 37 -24.47 -0.04 6.16
C GLY A 37 -23.50 -0.67 5.14
N VAL A 38 -22.34 -0.03 4.99
CA VAL A 38 -21.32 -0.41 4.00
C VAL A 38 -20.03 -0.82 4.69
N GLN A 39 -19.47 -1.96 4.26
CA GLN A 39 -18.16 -2.43 4.68
C GLN A 39 -17.26 -2.61 3.45
N PHE A 40 -16.13 -1.91 3.42
CA PHE A 40 -15.15 -2.01 2.35
C PHE A 40 -13.92 -2.79 2.82
N LEU A 41 -13.66 -3.94 2.19
CA LEU A 41 -12.56 -4.84 2.50
C LEU A 41 -11.51 -4.75 1.39
N ARG A 42 -10.46 -3.95 1.65
CA ARG A 42 -9.34 -3.79 0.71
C ARG A 42 -8.28 -4.88 0.93
N GLY A 43 -7.87 -5.54 -0.13
CA GLY A 43 -6.92 -6.65 -0.11
C GLY A 43 -7.50 -7.89 0.55
N TYR A 44 -8.80 -8.14 0.36
CA TYR A 44 -9.51 -9.29 0.90
C TYR A 44 -8.82 -10.61 0.52
N ASP A 45 -8.41 -10.74 -0.74
CA ASP A 45 -7.59 -11.86 -1.21
C ASP A 45 -6.41 -11.37 -2.04
N LYS A 46 -5.30 -12.12 -2.01
CA LYS A 46 -4.08 -11.87 -2.78
C LYS A 46 -3.73 -13.12 -3.58
N PRO A 47 -4.33 -13.30 -4.77
CA PRO A 47 -4.15 -14.50 -5.59
C PRO A 47 -2.71 -14.71 -6.06
N THR A 48 -1.90 -13.64 -6.13
CA THR A 48 -0.51 -13.70 -6.56
C THR A 48 0.38 -12.87 -5.65
N THR A 49 1.53 -13.41 -5.29
CA THR A 49 2.56 -12.73 -4.51
C THR A 49 3.76 -12.39 -5.37
N LYS A 50 4.32 -11.20 -5.18
CA LYS A 50 5.58 -10.82 -5.82
C LYS A 50 6.72 -11.70 -5.29
N GLY A 51 7.54 -12.23 -6.20
CA GLY A 51 8.75 -12.97 -5.85
C GLY A 51 9.77 -12.12 -5.10
N LYS A 52 10.67 -12.78 -4.35
CA LYS A 52 11.78 -12.11 -3.68
C LYS A 52 12.88 -11.81 -4.70
N ARG A 53 13.44 -10.60 -4.64
CA ARG A 53 14.63 -10.24 -5.44
C ARG A 53 15.86 -10.85 -4.75
N GLU A 54 16.57 -11.73 -5.43
CA GLU A 54 17.76 -12.39 -4.88
C GLU A 54 19.02 -11.51 -4.97
N GLY A 55 19.10 -10.66 -5.99
CA GLY A 55 20.22 -9.74 -6.18
C GLY A 55 20.12 -8.44 -5.38
N ARG A 56 21.27 -7.94 -4.92
CA ARG A 56 21.41 -6.56 -4.42
C ARG A 56 21.99 -5.68 -5.54
N TYR A 57 21.21 -4.71 -5.99
CA TYR A 57 21.59 -3.80 -7.09
C TYR A 57 21.61 -2.33 -6.65
N ARG A 58 21.77 -2.08 -5.34
CA ARG A 58 21.91 -0.72 -4.81
C ARG A 58 23.38 -0.34 -4.91
N TYR A 59 23.67 0.73 -5.63
CA TYR A 59 25.00 1.32 -5.71
C TYR A 59 25.22 2.29 -4.54
N GLU A 60 26.48 2.49 -4.18
CA GLU A 60 26.87 3.50 -3.20
C GLU A 60 26.65 4.93 -3.74
N PRO A 61 26.43 5.94 -2.88
CA PRO A 61 26.32 7.33 -3.31
C PRO A 61 27.53 7.79 -4.13
N GLY A 62 27.29 8.54 -5.21
CA GLY A 62 28.35 9.07 -6.07
C GLY A 62 28.60 8.30 -7.37
N THR A 63 27.91 7.18 -7.62
CA THR A 63 28.06 6.39 -8.86
C THR A 63 27.39 7.00 -10.09
N THR A 64 26.58 8.06 -9.94
CA THR A 64 25.87 8.72 -11.04
C THR A 64 26.50 10.08 -11.32
N ALA A 65 26.85 10.36 -12.58
CA ALA A 65 27.39 11.66 -12.98
C ALA A 65 26.34 12.77 -12.83
N ILE A 66 26.68 13.83 -12.10
CA ILE A 66 25.80 15.00 -11.87
C ILE A 66 26.30 16.14 -12.74
N LEU A 67 25.45 16.65 -13.64
CA LEU A 67 25.80 17.79 -14.51
C LEU A 67 25.65 19.13 -13.78
N THR A 68 24.53 19.32 -13.10
CA THR A 68 24.22 20.54 -12.34
C THR A 68 23.53 20.17 -11.05
N LYS A 69 23.90 20.82 -9.94
CA LYS A 69 23.28 20.66 -8.63
C LYS A 69 22.87 22.03 -8.12
N THR A 70 21.64 22.16 -7.63
CA THR A 70 21.15 23.36 -6.94
C THR A 70 20.57 22.93 -5.61
N GLU A 71 20.93 23.65 -4.55
CA GLU A 71 20.38 23.46 -3.21
C GLU A 71 19.71 24.76 -2.79
N THR A 72 18.45 24.68 -2.37
CA THR A 72 17.69 25.83 -1.88
C THR A 72 17.31 25.54 -0.44
N PRO A 73 18.03 26.11 0.54
CA PRO A 73 17.71 25.90 1.95
C PRO A 73 16.33 26.48 2.26
N LEU A 74 15.53 25.72 3.01
CA LEU A 74 14.26 26.20 3.55
C LEU A 74 14.55 27.01 4.82
N SER A 75 14.14 28.28 4.84
CA SER A 75 14.11 29.07 6.06
C SER A 75 12.91 28.62 6.91
N LEU A 76 13.18 27.89 7.98
CA LEU A 76 12.18 27.53 8.99
C LEU A 76 12.42 28.40 10.21
N ASP A 77 11.43 29.22 10.56
CA ASP A 77 11.41 29.92 11.83
C ASP A 77 10.84 28.99 12.89
N VAL A 78 11.54 28.85 14.02
CA VAL A 78 11.01 28.14 15.19
C VAL A 78 9.91 29.02 15.78
N VAL A 79 8.65 28.67 15.53
CA VAL A 79 7.50 29.44 16.00
C VAL A 79 7.23 29.21 17.49
N ASP A 80 7.42 27.99 17.97
CA ASP A 80 7.26 27.65 19.39
C ASP A 80 8.14 26.46 19.77
N GLU A 81 8.72 26.50 20.96
CA GLU A 81 9.45 25.41 21.60
C GLU A 81 8.84 25.16 22.98
N PHE A 82 8.36 23.93 23.23
CA PHE A 82 7.83 23.52 24.53
C PHE A 82 8.69 22.40 25.09
N VAL A 83 9.25 22.60 26.28
CA VAL A 83 9.96 21.56 27.04
C VAL A 83 9.00 21.00 28.09
N GLN A 84 8.60 19.74 27.94
CA GLN A 84 7.89 19.01 28.99
C GLN A 84 8.90 18.23 29.83
N MET A 85 9.02 18.62 31.09
CA MET A 85 9.72 17.82 32.10
C MET A 85 8.75 16.74 32.59
N MET A 86 9.16 15.48 32.46
CA MET A 86 8.43 14.35 33.01
C MET A 86 8.96 14.08 34.42
N ASP A 87 8.11 14.20 35.43
CA ASP A 87 8.48 13.85 36.81
C ASP A 87 8.76 12.34 36.87
N ALA A 88 9.96 12.00 37.31
CA ALA A 88 10.33 10.62 37.61
C ALA A 88 9.95 10.33 39.08
N GLU A 89 8.83 9.63 39.26
CA GLU A 89 8.50 8.89 40.49
C GLU A 89 8.54 7.38 40.21
#